data_AF-A0A7K7WXQ0-F1
#
_entry.id   AF-A0A7K7WXQ0-F1
#
_cell.length_a   1.000
_cell.length_b   1.000
_cell.length_c   1.000
_cell.angle_alpha   90.00
_cell.angle_beta   90.00
_cell.angle_gamma   90.00
#
_symmetry.space_group_name_H-M   'P 1'
#
loop_
_entity.id
_entity.type
_entity.pdbx_description
1 polymer ?
#
loop_
_entity_poly.entity_id
_entity_poly.type
_entity_poly.pdbx_seq_one_letter_code
_entity_poly.pdbx_strand_id
1 'polypeptide(L)'
;REQPIFSTRAHVFQIDPATKRNWIPASKHALTVSYFYDATRNVYRIISVGGTKAIINSTITPNMTFTKTSQKFGQWADSRANTVYGLGFASEQHLSQFAEKFQEVKEAARLAREKSQDKTELTNPALNITSHQVLPSPIISSNGPGEDKLFRSQSADVEITTEKERLKKMLSEGSVSEVQWEAEFFSLQDNNNKLVAALHEANANVDQWKKQLTAYQEETETLRQRVAELESQGTHDSSSENNKEELSQTLEELELLIKAKDEEIQMLKSQKCGRWEAEGEREETLQKLQELEARNAELEQRLHLAEQTLAETLAEREKMHNEVTKVAEIMDVKIFELSELRQGLAKLVES
;
A
#
# COMPACT_ATOMS: atom_id res chain seq x y z
N ARG A 1 -18.85 -7.80 -32.31
CA ARG A 1 -17.50 -7.44 -31.80
C ARG A 1 -17.72 -6.60 -30.56
N GLU A 2 -17.04 -6.89 -29.45
CA GLU A 2 -17.07 -6.02 -28.26
C GLU A 2 -16.38 -4.69 -28.60
N GLN A 3 -16.92 -3.57 -28.11
CA GLN A 3 -16.29 -2.25 -28.25
C GLN A 3 -15.59 -1.89 -26.93
N PRO A 4 -14.44 -1.19 -26.97
CA PRO A 4 -13.78 -0.72 -25.76
C PRO A 4 -14.53 0.46 -25.15
N ILE A 5 -14.70 0.44 -23.83
CA ILE A 5 -15.30 1.50 -23.01
C ILE A 5 -14.40 2.73 -22.99
N PHE A 6 -13.08 2.49 -22.90
CA PHE A 6 -12.02 3.49 -22.93
C PHE A 6 -10.77 2.85 -23.53
N SER A 7 -9.96 3.64 -24.25
CA SER A 7 -8.69 3.20 -24.84
C SER A 7 -7.64 4.29 -24.69
N THR A 8 -6.41 3.89 -24.37
CA THR A 8 -5.25 4.79 -24.28
C THR A 8 -3.98 4.13 -24.80
N ARG A 9 -2.88 4.86 -24.89
CA ARG A 9 -1.58 4.42 -25.43
C ARG A 9 -0.51 4.44 -24.34
N ALA A 10 0.07 3.28 -24.04
CA ALA A 10 1.08 3.13 -22.99
C ALA A 10 2.10 2.03 -23.33
N HIS A 11 3.33 2.17 -22.83
CA HIS A 11 4.32 1.10 -22.80
C HIS A 11 3.94 0.11 -21.70
N VAL A 12 3.88 -1.19 -22.03
CA VAL A 12 3.44 -2.23 -21.10
C VAL A 12 4.64 -2.93 -20.47
N PHE A 13 4.59 -3.07 -19.15
CA PHE A 13 5.57 -3.78 -18.34
C PHE A 13 4.88 -4.85 -17.50
N GLN A 14 5.63 -5.89 -17.15
CA GLN A 14 5.23 -6.87 -16.14
C GLN A 14 6.37 -7.04 -15.14
N ILE A 15 6.05 -7.32 -13.88
CA ILE A 15 7.07 -7.69 -12.90
C ILE A 15 7.65 -9.06 -13.27
N ASP A 16 8.96 -9.20 -13.14
CA ASP A 16 9.65 -10.46 -13.36
C ASP A 16 9.09 -11.56 -12.44
N PRO A 17 8.58 -12.70 -12.96
CA PRO A 17 8.07 -13.78 -12.14
C PRO A 17 9.15 -14.46 -11.28
N ALA A 18 10.44 -14.36 -11.65
CA ALA A 18 11.55 -14.94 -10.89
C ALA A 18 12.00 -14.04 -9.74
N THR A 19 12.45 -12.80 -10.01
CA THR A 19 12.94 -11.91 -8.96
C THR A 19 11.84 -11.19 -8.17
N LYS A 20 10.62 -11.09 -8.72
CA LYS A 20 9.47 -10.34 -8.15
C LYS A 20 9.81 -8.91 -7.71
N ARG A 21 10.84 -8.30 -8.34
CA ARG A 21 11.32 -6.92 -8.07
C ARG A 21 11.59 -6.13 -9.34
N ASN A 22 12.10 -6.78 -10.39
CA ASN A 22 12.47 -6.11 -11.64
C ASN A 22 11.28 -5.95 -12.59
N TRP A 23 11.25 -4.85 -13.36
CA TRP A 23 10.27 -4.63 -14.42
C TRP A 23 10.80 -5.11 -15.78
N ILE A 24 10.06 -6.01 -16.44
CA ILE A 24 10.36 -6.48 -17.78
C ILE A 24 9.42 -5.78 -18.78
N PRO A 25 9.94 -5.14 -19.86
CA PRO A 25 9.10 -4.57 -20.90
C PRO A 25 8.40 -5.69 -21.70
N ALA A 26 7.08 -5.67 -21.70
CA ALA A 26 6.25 -6.63 -22.43
C ALA A 26 6.04 -6.21 -23.91
N SER A 27 6.41 -4.98 -24.28
CA SER A 27 6.37 -4.48 -25.66
C SER A 27 7.54 -3.51 -25.94
N LYS A 28 8.08 -3.53 -27.18
CA LYS A 28 9.15 -2.60 -27.62
C LYS A 28 8.66 -1.16 -27.86
N HIS A 29 7.35 -0.99 -28.02
CA HIS A 29 6.69 0.29 -28.31
C HIS A 29 5.42 0.40 -27.47
N ALA A 30 4.86 1.61 -27.37
CA ALA A 30 3.54 1.80 -26.79
C ALA A 30 2.47 0.96 -27.52
N LEU A 31 1.62 0.32 -26.75
CA LEU A 31 0.47 -0.44 -27.23
C LEU A 31 -0.82 0.28 -26.86
N THR A 32 -1.91 -0.11 -27.52
CA THR A 32 -3.25 0.32 -27.14
C THR A 32 -3.70 -0.55 -25.96
N VAL A 33 -4.09 0.10 -24.86
CA VAL A 33 -4.59 -0.54 -23.64
C VAL A 33 -6.02 -0.05 -23.44
N SER A 34 -6.96 -1.00 -23.32
CA SER A 34 -8.39 -0.69 -23.36
C SER A 34 -9.16 -1.44 -22.28
N TYR A 35 -10.18 -0.79 -21.73
CA TYR A 35 -11.18 -1.42 -20.88
C TYR A 35 -12.31 -1.98 -21.75
N PHE A 36 -12.69 -3.23 -21.51
CA PHE A 36 -13.82 -3.91 -22.16
C PHE A 36 -14.80 -4.42 -21.10
N TYR A 37 -16.07 -4.55 -21.48
CA TYR A 37 -17.08 -5.29 -20.73
C TYR A 37 -17.42 -6.56 -21.52
N ASP A 38 -17.15 -7.71 -20.91
CA ASP A 38 -17.52 -9.01 -21.43
C ASP A 38 -18.92 -9.36 -20.94
N ALA A 39 -19.91 -9.20 -21.81
CA ALA A 39 -21.32 -9.45 -21.49
C ALA A 39 -21.63 -10.95 -21.30
N THR A 40 -20.80 -11.86 -21.80
CA THR A 40 -21.02 -13.32 -21.68
C THR A 40 -20.61 -13.84 -20.30
N ARG A 41 -19.60 -13.21 -19.69
CA ARG A 41 -19.09 -13.54 -18.36
C ARG A 41 -19.47 -12.51 -17.28
N ASN A 42 -20.15 -11.42 -17.67
CA ASN A 42 -20.51 -10.29 -16.81
C ASN A 42 -19.31 -9.72 -16.02
N VAL A 43 -18.20 -9.48 -16.72
CA VAL A 43 -16.95 -8.96 -16.10
C VAL A 43 -16.30 -7.87 -16.94
N TYR A 44 -15.65 -6.94 -16.25
CA TYR A 44 -14.82 -5.91 -16.87
C TYR A 44 -13.36 -6.36 -16.95
N ARG A 45 -12.68 -5.98 -18.05
CA ARG A 45 -11.36 -6.52 -18.40
C ARG A 45 -10.45 -5.45 -18.99
N ILE A 46 -9.17 -5.46 -18.60
CA ILE A 46 -8.12 -4.65 -19.24
C ILE A 46 -7.44 -5.54 -20.28
N ILE A 47 -7.50 -5.13 -21.54
CA ILE A 47 -6.95 -5.89 -22.67
C ILE A 47 -5.95 -5.01 -23.42
N SER A 48 -4.81 -5.60 -23.78
CA SER A 48 -3.84 -5.02 -24.70
C SER A 48 -3.20 -6.13 -25.54
N VAL A 49 -3.03 -5.86 -26.83
CA VAL A 49 -2.58 -6.85 -27.83
C VAL A 49 -1.37 -6.29 -28.57
N GLY A 50 -0.31 -7.10 -28.70
CA GLY A 50 0.88 -6.80 -29.49
C GLY A 50 1.00 -7.81 -30.63
N GLY A 51 0.85 -7.34 -31.87
CA GLY A 51 0.74 -8.23 -33.03
C GLY A 51 -0.47 -9.17 -32.89
N THR A 52 -0.22 -10.48 -32.87
CA THR A 52 -1.24 -11.52 -32.69
C THR A 52 -1.41 -11.99 -31.24
N LYS A 53 -0.61 -11.50 -30.29
CA LYS A 53 -0.58 -11.98 -28.90
C LYS A 53 -1.23 -11.00 -27.93
N ALA A 54 -2.16 -11.49 -27.11
CA ALA A 54 -2.65 -10.75 -25.94
C ALA A 54 -1.53 -10.64 -24.88
N ILE A 55 -1.21 -9.41 -24.48
CA ILE A 55 -0.12 -9.08 -23.54
C ILE A 55 -0.70 -8.69 -22.17
N ILE A 56 -1.83 -7.99 -22.16
CA ILE A 56 -2.67 -7.79 -20.97
C ILE A 56 -4.02 -8.45 -21.26
N ASN A 57 -4.52 -9.21 -20.30
CA ASN A 57 -5.82 -9.90 -20.40
C ASN A 57 -6.47 -9.99 -19.01
N SER A 58 -6.29 -8.94 -18.22
CA SER A 58 -6.61 -8.85 -16.79
C SER A 58 -8.12 -8.70 -16.58
N THR A 59 -8.70 -9.38 -15.60
CA THR A 59 -10.12 -9.21 -15.23
C THR A 59 -10.19 -8.43 -13.92
N ILE A 60 -10.86 -7.28 -13.95
CA ILE A 60 -10.93 -6.35 -12.81
C ILE A 60 -11.84 -6.94 -11.74
N THR A 61 -11.35 -6.96 -10.50
CA THR A 61 -12.13 -7.35 -9.32
C THR A 61 -12.19 -6.21 -8.30
N PRO A 62 -13.23 -6.14 -7.43
CA PRO A 62 -13.44 -4.99 -6.53
C PRO A 62 -12.29 -4.71 -5.54
N ASN A 63 -11.43 -5.69 -5.29
CA ASN A 63 -10.24 -5.60 -4.43
C ASN A 63 -8.95 -5.24 -5.18
N MET A 64 -8.99 -4.97 -6.49
CA MET A 64 -7.83 -4.46 -7.22
C MET A 64 -7.67 -2.96 -7.02
N THR A 65 -6.41 -2.52 -6.90
CA THR A 65 -6.02 -1.12 -6.82
C THR A 65 -5.00 -0.81 -7.90
N PHE A 66 -5.20 0.30 -8.61
CA PHE A 66 -4.19 0.90 -9.49
C PHE A 66 -3.43 1.98 -8.72
N THR A 67 -2.13 1.77 -8.52
CA THR A 67 -1.25 2.68 -7.79
C THR A 67 -0.39 3.47 -8.76
N LYS A 68 -0.47 4.81 -8.71
CA LYS A 68 0.50 5.69 -9.40
C LYS A 68 1.82 5.63 -8.63
N THR A 69 2.93 5.30 -9.29
CA THR A 69 4.27 5.19 -8.65
C THR A 69 5.32 6.11 -9.27
N SER A 70 5.00 6.82 -10.35
CA SER A 70 5.72 8.04 -10.77
C SER A 70 4.78 8.98 -11.54
N GLN A 71 5.28 10.16 -11.92
CA GLN A 71 4.55 11.16 -12.72
C GLN A 71 3.85 10.58 -13.97
N LYS A 72 4.43 9.54 -14.59
CA LYS A 72 3.91 8.93 -15.82
C LYS A 72 3.84 7.40 -15.77
N PHE A 73 3.90 6.79 -14.59
CA PHE A 73 3.85 5.33 -14.41
C PHE A 73 2.89 4.93 -13.29
N GLY A 74 2.12 3.87 -13.53
CA GLY A 74 1.28 3.24 -12.52
C GLY A 74 1.07 1.76 -12.79
N GLN A 75 0.63 1.04 -11.76
CA GLN A 75 0.66 -0.43 -11.71
C GLN A 75 -0.54 -1.01 -10.96
N TRP A 76 -0.90 -2.26 -11.27
CA TRP A 76 -1.85 -3.05 -10.48
C TRP A 76 -1.41 -4.53 -10.42
N ALA A 77 -1.74 -5.20 -9.32
CA ALA A 77 -1.55 -6.64 -9.18
C ALA A 77 -2.77 -7.40 -9.74
N ASP A 78 -2.51 -8.47 -10.50
CA ASP A 78 -3.53 -9.43 -10.92
C ASP A 78 -3.21 -10.81 -10.33
N SER A 79 -3.89 -11.13 -9.22
CA SER A 79 -3.72 -12.40 -8.50
C SER A 79 -4.18 -13.61 -9.31
N ARG A 80 -5.07 -13.45 -10.31
CA ARG A 80 -5.49 -14.53 -11.21
C ARG A 80 -4.41 -14.81 -12.26
N ALA A 81 -3.69 -13.80 -12.70
CA ALA A 81 -2.56 -13.92 -13.63
C ALA A 81 -1.20 -14.12 -12.92
N ASN A 82 -1.15 -14.08 -11.58
CA ASN A 82 0.07 -14.16 -10.75
C ASN A 82 1.18 -13.17 -11.19
N THR A 83 0.78 -11.98 -11.64
CA THR A 83 1.68 -10.94 -12.16
C THR A 83 1.25 -9.56 -11.67
N VAL A 84 2.16 -8.59 -11.80
CA VAL A 84 1.87 -7.17 -11.59
C VAL A 84 2.11 -6.48 -12.92
N TYR A 85 1.07 -5.83 -13.45
CA TYR A 85 1.14 -5.06 -14.68
C TYR A 85 1.54 -3.62 -14.36
N GLY A 86 2.42 -3.04 -15.18
CA GLY A 86 2.84 -1.64 -15.13
C GLY A 86 2.64 -0.95 -16.47
N LEU A 87 2.25 0.32 -16.45
CA LEU A 87 1.99 1.12 -17.64
C LEU A 87 2.74 2.45 -17.60
N GLY A 88 3.59 2.68 -18.60
CA GLY A 88 4.28 3.95 -18.83
C GLY A 88 3.58 4.80 -19.88
N PHE A 89 3.04 5.95 -19.49
CA PHE A 89 2.22 6.84 -20.31
C PHE A 89 3.03 7.98 -20.95
N ALA A 90 2.52 8.55 -22.05
CA ALA A 90 3.15 9.69 -22.71
C ALA A 90 3.11 10.97 -21.84
N SER A 91 1.99 11.22 -21.16
CA SER A 91 1.74 12.38 -20.28
C SER A 91 1.17 11.93 -18.92
N GLU A 92 1.25 12.82 -17.92
CA GLU A 92 0.62 12.62 -16.60
C GLU A 92 -0.91 12.63 -16.68
N GLN A 93 -1.48 13.42 -17.61
CA GLN A 93 -2.91 13.45 -17.89
C GLN A 93 -3.46 12.07 -18.27
N HIS A 94 -2.77 11.32 -19.14
CA HIS A 94 -3.17 9.96 -19.51
C HIS A 94 -3.05 8.95 -18.36
N LEU A 95 -2.06 9.11 -17.47
CA LEU A 95 -1.95 8.30 -16.24
C LEU A 95 -3.14 8.56 -15.30
N SER A 96 -3.51 9.82 -15.08
CA SER A 96 -4.63 10.19 -14.22
C SER A 96 -5.96 9.72 -14.79
N GLN A 97 -6.23 9.99 -16.07
CA GLN A 97 -7.44 9.52 -16.76
C GLN A 97 -7.56 7.99 -16.75
N PHE A 98 -6.46 7.24 -16.92
CA PHE A 98 -6.48 5.78 -16.81
C PHE A 98 -6.78 5.29 -15.39
N ALA A 99 -6.26 5.98 -14.36
CA ALA A 99 -6.52 5.65 -12.96
C ALA A 99 -7.96 5.96 -12.53
N GLU A 100 -8.55 7.06 -13.02
CA GLU A 100 -9.96 7.40 -12.84
C GLU A 100 -10.86 6.33 -13.48
N LYS A 101 -10.59 5.95 -14.73
CA LYS A 101 -11.30 4.84 -15.39
C LYS A 101 -11.09 3.49 -14.69
N PHE A 102 -9.96 3.27 -14.03
CA PHE A 102 -9.77 2.08 -13.21
C PHE A 102 -10.78 2.04 -12.04
N GLN A 103 -10.99 3.15 -11.34
CA GLN A 103 -11.95 3.21 -10.22
C GLN A 103 -13.40 3.11 -10.69
N GLU A 104 -13.79 3.83 -11.76
CA GLU A 104 -15.12 3.70 -12.37
C GLU A 104 -15.44 2.25 -12.72
N VAL A 105 -14.52 1.59 -13.42
CA VAL A 105 -14.72 0.22 -13.90
C VAL A 105 -14.64 -0.81 -12.76
N LYS A 106 -13.88 -0.53 -11.70
CA LYS A 106 -13.83 -1.35 -10.48
C LYS A 106 -15.18 -1.31 -9.71
N GLU A 107 -15.81 -0.14 -9.59
CA GLU A 107 -17.16 -0.04 -9.01
C GLU A 107 -18.24 -0.64 -9.92
N ALA A 108 -18.13 -0.48 -11.24
CA ALA A 108 -19.01 -1.16 -12.18
C ALA A 108 -18.87 -2.70 -12.07
N ALA A 109 -17.65 -3.22 -11.87
CA ALA A 109 -17.40 -4.64 -11.63
C ALA A 109 -17.95 -5.12 -10.26
N ARG A 110 -17.99 -4.28 -9.24
CA ARG A 110 -18.66 -4.59 -7.96
C ARG A 110 -20.17 -4.74 -8.18
N LEU A 111 -20.81 -3.74 -8.77
CA LEU A 111 -22.25 -3.75 -9.06
C LEU A 111 -22.67 -4.89 -10.00
N ALA A 112 -21.80 -5.27 -10.96
CA ALA A 112 -22.03 -6.42 -11.83
C ALA A 112 -22.03 -7.77 -11.08
N ARG A 113 -21.16 -7.92 -10.07
CA ARG A 113 -21.14 -9.11 -9.21
C ARG A 113 -22.33 -9.15 -8.26
N GLU A 114 -22.68 -8.04 -7.62
CA GLU A 114 -23.84 -7.92 -6.73
C GLU A 114 -25.14 -8.31 -7.47
N LYS A 115 -25.40 -7.72 -8.65
CA LYS A 115 -26.55 -8.10 -9.52
C LYS A 115 -26.54 -9.56 -9.98
N SER A 116 -25.39 -10.23 -9.96
CA SER A 116 -25.29 -11.66 -10.27
C SER A 116 -25.58 -12.53 -9.04
N GLN A 117 -25.24 -12.04 -7.85
CA GLN A 117 -25.41 -12.72 -6.57
C GLN A 117 -26.84 -12.60 -6.04
N ASP A 118 -27.46 -11.42 -6.12
CA ASP A 118 -28.89 -11.21 -5.82
C ASP A 118 -29.79 -12.20 -6.58
N LYS A 119 -29.42 -12.47 -7.85
CA LYS A 119 -30.13 -13.40 -8.74
C LYS A 119 -30.01 -14.88 -8.32
N THR A 120 -29.08 -15.21 -7.42
CA THR A 120 -28.92 -16.55 -6.82
C THR A 120 -29.41 -16.65 -5.37
N GLU A 121 -29.49 -15.54 -4.63
CA GLU A 121 -29.92 -15.56 -3.22
C GLU A 121 -31.46 -15.63 -3.05
N LEU A 122 -32.23 -15.27 -4.08
CA LEU A 122 -33.71 -15.43 -4.10
C LEU A 122 -34.21 -16.89 -4.17
N THR A 123 -33.33 -17.89 -4.04
CA THR A 123 -33.68 -19.32 -4.11
C THR A 123 -33.15 -20.19 -2.95
N ASN A 124 -33.02 -19.64 -1.73
CA ASN A 124 -32.72 -20.44 -0.52
C ASN A 124 -33.45 -19.93 0.74
N PRO A 125 -34.52 -20.61 1.21
CA PRO A 125 -35.23 -20.24 2.44
C PRO A 125 -34.93 -21.20 3.61
N ALA A 126 -33.89 -20.94 4.42
CA ALA A 126 -33.78 -21.49 5.79
C ALA A 126 -32.69 -20.82 6.67
N LEU A 127 -32.87 -20.96 7.99
CA LEU A 127 -31.88 -20.82 9.08
C LEU A 127 -31.23 -19.45 9.31
N ASN A 128 -31.84 -18.67 10.21
CA ASN A 128 -31.17 -17.58 10.93
C ASN A 128 -31.33 -17.81 12.44
N ILE A 129 -30.41 -18.58 13.06
CA ILE A 129 -30.41 -18.89 14.50
C ILE A 129 -28.98 -18.93 15.05
N THR A 130 -28.53 -17.85 15.70
CA THR A 130 -27.82 -17.91 16.99
C THR A 130 -27.62 -16.51 17.57
N SER A 131 -27.85 -16.36 18.88
CA SER A 131 -27.28 -15.31 19.73
C SER A 131 -27.38 -15.80 21.18
N HIS A 132 -26.23 -15.90 21.85
CA HIS A 132 -26.17 -16.32 23.26
C HIS A 132 -26.27 -15.10 24.19
N GLN A 133 -27.01 -15.24 25.29
CA GLN A 133 -26.95 -14.35 26.46
C GLN A 133 -26.75 -15.19 27.73
N VAL A 134 -26.19 -14.56 28.78
CA VAL A 134 -25.70 -15.22 30.00
C VAL A 134 -26.40 -14.63 31.24
N LEU A 135 -26.65 -15.47 32.26
CA LEU A 135 -27.33 -15.12 33.52
C LEU A 135 -26.54 -15.70 34.73
N PRO A 136 -26.44 -14.98 35.87
CA PRO A 136 -25.77 -15.46 37.10
C PRO A 136 -26.69 -15.63 38.34
N SER A 137 -26.27 -16.43 39.35
CA SER A 137 -26.92 -16.62 40.67
C SER A 137 -25.93 -17.11 41.80
N PRO A 138 -26.21 -17.00 43.14
CA PRO A 138 -25.20 -17.11 44.24
C PRO A 138 -25.51 -18.02 45.50
N ILE A 139 -24.58 -18.14 46.52
CA ILE A 139 -24.76 -18.25 48.04
C ILE A 139 -23.91 -19.30 48.90
N ILE A 140 -23.02 -18.82 49.81
CA ILE A 140 -22.67 -19.04 51.30
C ILE A 140 -22.48 -20.44 52.05
N SER A 141 -21.47 -20.62 52.98
CA SER A 141 -21.54 -21.02 54.48
C SER A 141 -20.26 -21.60 55.24
N SER A 142 -20.21 -21.70 56.62
CA SER A 142 -19.07 -22.18 57.53
C SER A 142 -19.42 -22.42 59.08
N ASN A 143 -18.58 -23.04 60.01
CA ASN A 143 -18.63 -23.00 61.55
C ASN A 143 -17.66 -23.90 62.47
N GLY A 144 -17.57 -23.72 63.86
CA GLY A 144 -16.89 -24.60 64.92
C GLY A 144 -16.85 -24.16 66.48
N PRO A 145 -16.51 -25.00 67.55
CA PRO A 145 -16.74 -24.76 69.05
C PRO A 145 -15.67 -25.16 70.21
N GLY A 146 -15.97 -25.07 71.56
CA GLY A 146 -15.11 -25.41 72.80
C GLY A 146 -15.82 -25.53 74.25
N GLU A 147 -15.14 -25.76 75.44
CA GLU A 147 -15.69 -26.15 76.84
C GLU A 147 -14.77 -26.01 78.15
N ASP A 148 -15.22 -26.06 79.48
CA ASP A 148 -14.47 -26.50 80.77
C ASP A 148 -15.04 -26.33 82.29
N LYS A 149 -14.49 -27.13 83.29
CA LYS A 149 -14.19 -26.95 84.81
C LYS A 149 -15.18 -27.24 86.03
N LEU A 150 -14.78 -27.11 87.36
CA LEU A 150 -14.27 -28.16 88.36
C LEU A 150 -14.30 -27.80 89.92
N PHE A 151 -14.26 -28.75 90.92
CA PHE A 151 -14.08 -28.61 92.45
C PHE A 151 -13.98 -30.01 93.23
N ARG A 152 -13.90 -30.34 94.58
CA ARG A 152 -13.64 -29.87 96.02
C ARG A 152 -13.89 -31.09 97.05
N SER A 153 -13.55 -31.38 98.37
CA SER A 153 -12.67 -31.13 99.61
C SER A 153 -12.77 -32.43 100.56
N GLN A 154 -12.45 -32.70 101.88
CA GLN A 154 -11.99 -32.11 103.19
C GLN A 154 -11.50 -33.22 104.26
N SER A 155 -11.14 -32.95 105.57
CA SER A 155 -10.44 -33.90 106.53
C SER A 155 -10.69 -33.76 108.09
N ALA A 156 -10.44 -34.82 108.94
CA ALA A 156 -10.05 -34.71 110.39
C ALA A 156 -9.60 -36.01 111.15
N ASP A 157 -10.36 -37.12 111.11
CA ASP A 157 -10.09 -38.41 111.83
C ASP A 157 -8.96 -39.23 111.13
N VAL A 158 -7.86 -38.53 110.94
CA VAL A 158 -7.03 -38.60 109.74
C VAL A 158 -5.55 -38.53 110.10
N GLU A 159 -5.14 -38.10 111.29
CA GLU A 159 -3.72 -37.80 111.54
C GLU A 159 -2.86 -39.05 111.76
N ILE A 160 -3.21 -39.98 112.66
CA ILE A 160 -2.45 -41.23 112.84
C ILE A 160 -2.65 -42.20 111.65
N THR A 161 -3.86 -42.20 111.07
CA THR A 161 -4.18 -42.90 109.83
C THR A 161 -3.39 -42.34 108.66
N THR A 162 -3.20 -41.02 108.54
CA THR A 162 -2.31 -40.40 107.53
C THR A 162 -0.87 -40.21 107.94
N GLU A 163 -0.43 -40.58 109.15
CA GLU A 163 0.98 -40.84 109.41
C GLU A 163 1.36 -42.19 108.75
N LYS A 164 0.53 -43.20 108.98
CA LYS A 164 0.67 -44.53 108.37
C LYS A 164 0.40 -44.51 106.86
N GLU A 165 -0.62 -43.78 106.42
CA GLU A 165 -0.87 -43.56 104.99
C GLU A 165 0.13 -42.57 104.38
N ARG A 166 0.70 -41.57 105.09
CA ARG A 166 1.85 -40.80 104.55
C ARG A 166 3.04 -41.71 104.34
N LEU A 167 3.42 -42.56 105.30
CA LEU A 167 4.55 -43.46 105.11
C LEU A 167 4.28 -44.46 103.97
N LYS A 168 3.07 -45.02 103.87
CA LYS A 168 2.67 -45.88 102.74
C LYS A 168 2.62 -45.11 101.40
N LYS A 169 2.12 -43.87 101.42
CA LYS A 169 2.00 -42.99 100.25
C LYS A 169 3.36 -42.43 99.84
N MET A 170 4.30 -42.20 100.74
CA MET A 170 5.71 -41.85 100.46
C MET A 170 6.47 -43.05 99.90
N LEU A 171 6.18 -44.28 100.34
CA LEU A 171 6.72 -45.49 99.70
C LEU A 171 6.17 -45.68 98.29
N SER A 172 4.88 -45.40 98.05
CA SER A 172 4.32 -45.35 96.69
C SER A 172 4.80 -44.14 95.86
N GLU A 173 4.91 -42.96 96.44
CA GLU A 173 5.34 -41.72 95.76
C GLU A 173 6.85 -41.73 95.52
N GLY A 174 7.64 -42.45 96.31
CA GLY A 174 9.02 -42.77 95.99
C GLY A 174 9.10 -43.55 94.67
N SER A 175 8.32 -44.64 94.56
CA SER A 175 8.22 -45.43 93.32
C SER A 175 7.63 -44.65 92.13
N VAL A 176 6.64 -43.76 92.34
CA VAL A 176 6.12 -42.89 91.28
C VAL A 176 7.15 -41.82 90.87
N SER A 177 7.91 -41.28 91.81
CA SER A 177 9.00 -40.33 91.52
C SER A 177 10.13 -41.02 90.77
N GLU A 178 10.50 -42.23 91.15
CA GLU A 178 11.49 -43.07 90.48
C GLU A 178 11.09 -43.33 89.03
N VAL A 179 9.86 -43.78 88.78
CA VAL A 179 9.31 -43.97 87.42
C VAL A 179 9.20 -42.66 86.64
N GLN A 180 8.93 -41.52 87.28
CA GLN A 180 8.96 -40.21 86.62
C GLN A 180 10.39 -39.83 86.20
N TRP A 181 11.38 -39.99 87.08
CA TRP A 181 12.79 -39.73 86.74
C TRP A 181 13.31 -40.68 85.67
N GLU A 182 12.88 -41.95 85.64
CA GLU A 182 13.17 -42.88 84.55
C GLU A 182 12.55 -42.41 83.22
N ALA A 183 11.28 -41.99 83.22
CA ALA A 183 10.62 -41.48 82.02
C ALA A 183 11.26 -40.17 81.51
N GLU A 184 11.64 -39.27 82.41
CA GLU A 184 12.39 -38.05 82.08
C GLU A 184 13.81 -38.39 81.58
N PHE A 185 14.49 -39.38 82.15
CA PHE A 185 15.78 -39.87 81.67
C PHE A 185 15.70 -40.44 80.24
N PHE A 186 14.73 -41.32 79.96
CA PHE A 186 14.53 -41.85 78.59
C PHE A 186 14.13 -40.75 77.60
N SER A 187 13.32 -39.78 78.01
CA SER A 187 12.98 -38.60 77.19
C SER A 187 14.23 -37.75 76.90
N LEU A 188 15.07 -37.49 77.90
CA LEU A 188 16.33 -36.77 77.72
C LEU A 188 17.32 -37.56 76.85
N GLN A 189 17.35 -38.89 76.95
CA GLN A 189 18.18 -39.77 76.12
C GLN A 189 17.74 -39.76 74.65
N ASP A 190 16.44 -39.85 74.38
CA ASP A 190 15.87 -39.73 73.03
C ASP A 190 16.12 -38.33 72.42
N ASN A 191 15.93 -37.26 73.21
CA ASN A 191 16.28 -35.91 72.78
C ASN A 191 17.79 -35.74 72.53
N ASN A 192 18.66 -36.37 73.32
CA ASN A 192 20.10 -36.38 73.08
C ASN A 192 20.46 -37.10 71.78
N ASN A 193 19.89 -38.29 71.54
CA ASN A 193 20.05 -39.04 70.29
C ASN A 193 19.61 -38.22 69.06
N LYS A 194 18.49 -37.49 69.16
CA LYS A 194 18.00 -36.58 68.12
C LYS A 194 18.94 -35.40 67.87
N LEU A 195 19.52 -34.81 68.92
CA LEU A 195 20.52 -33.75 68.79
C LEU A 195 21.83 -34.27 68.16
N VAL A 196 22.28 -35.48 68.51
CA VAL A 196 23.45 -36.13 67.89
C VAL A 196 23.20 -36.42 66.40
N ALA A 197 22.00 -36.92 66.05
CA ALA A 197 21.62 -37.14 64.65
C ALA A 197 21.59 -35.82 63.86
N ALA A 198 20.95 -34.78 64.39
CA ALA A 198 20.89 -33.46 63.76
C ALA A 198 22.28 -32.80 63.62
N LEU A 199 23.20 -33.03 64.57
CA LEU A 199 24.58 -32.56 64.48
C LEU A 199 25.38 -33.30 63.40
N HIS A 200 25.20 -34.63 63.27
CA HIS A 200 25.77 -35.40 62.17
C HIS A 200 25.23 -34.95 60.80
N GLU A 201 23.93 -34.70 60.69
CA GLU A 201 23.30 -34.18 59.47
C GLU A 201 23.82 -32.77 59.13
N ALA A 202 23.89 -31.86 60.12
CA ALA A 202 24.45 -30.53 59.93
C ALA A 202 25.92 -30.56 59.47
N ASN A 203 26.75 -31.45 60.03
CA ASN A 203 28.13 -31.62 59.59
C ASN A 203 28.22 -32.19 58.17
N ALA A 204 27.40 -33.19 57.83
CA ALA A 204 27.33 -33.73 56.48
C ALA A 204 26.90 -32.68 55.44
N ASN A 205 25.93 -31.82 55.79
CA ASN A 205 25.51 -30.69 54.97
C ASN A 205 26.63 -29.67 54.79
N VAL A 206 27.36 -29.31 55.85
CA VAL A 206 28.55 -28.44 55.77
C VAL A 206 29.61 -29.01 54.81
N ASP A 207 29.85 -30.32 54.83
CA ASP A 207 30.78 -30.98 53.91
C ASP A 207 30.27 -31.10 52.46
N GLN A 208 28.96 -31.04 52.23
CA GLN A 208 28.38 -30.87 50.89
C GLN A 208 28.55 -29.43 50.38
N TRP A 209 28.26 -28.42 51.20
CA TRP A 209 28.46 -27.00 50.84
C TRP A 209 29.92 -26.68 50.50
N LYS A 210 30.89 -27.25 51.23
CA LYS A 210 32.32 -27.15 50.89
C LYS A 210 32.63 -27.67 49.47
N LYS A 211 32.06 -28.81 49.09
CA LYS A 211 32.27 -29.43 47.75
C LYS A 211 31.63 -28.63 46.62
N GLN A 212 30.47 -28.02 46.87
CA GLN A 212 29.87 -27.10 45.90
C GLN A 212 30.72 -25.83 45.74
N LEU A 213 31.25 -25.28 46.84
CA LEU A 213 32.12 -24.11 46.80
C LEU A 213 33.40 -24.35 45.99
N THR A 214 34.05 -25.51 46.15
CA THR A 214 35.24 -25.86 45.32
C THR A 214 34.88 -26.03 43.85
N ALA A 215 33.75 -26.67 43.52
CA ALA A 215 33.31 -26.83 42.13
C ALA A 215 33.04 -25.48 41.44
N TYR A 216 32.37 -24.53 42.10
CA TYR A 216 32.16 -23.18 41.56
C TYR A 216 33.46 -22.38 41.44
N GLN A 217 34.46 -22.63 42.30
CA GLN A 217 35.78 -22.01 42.18
C GLN A 217 36.55 -22.54 40.95
N GLU A 218 36.49 -23.85 40.71
CA GLU A 218 37.08 -24.50 39.53
C GLU A 218 36.40 -24.04 38.22
N GLU A 219 35.07 -23.93 38.19
CA GLU A 219 34.30 -23.40 37.06
C GLU A 219 34.67 -21.92 36.79
N THR A 220 34.71 -21.09 37.83
CA THR A 220 35.07 -19.66 37.71
C THR A 220 36.48 -19.49 37.14
N GLU A 221 37.44 -20.33 37.57
CA GLU A 221 38.82 -20.28 37.07
C GLU A 221 38.93 -20.77 35.62
N THR A 222 38.19 -21.82 35.26
CA THR A 222 38.09 -22.30 33.88
C THR A 222 37.52 -21.23 32.94
N LEU A 223 36.48 -20.50 33.39
CA LEU A 223 35.91 -19.38 32.63
C LEU A 223 36.89 -18.21 32.50
N ARG A 224 37.66 -17.87 33.55
CA ARG A 224 38.72 -16.84 33.47
C ARG A 224 39.81 -17.20 32.47
N GLN A 225 40.27 -18.45 32.48
CA GLN A 225 41.25 -18.93 31.50
C GLN A 225 40.70 -18.84 30.07
N ARG A 226 39.43 -19.24 29.84
CA ARG A 226 38.82 -19.17 28.51
C ARG A 226 38.60 -17.73 28.01
N VAL A 227 38.35 -16.77 28.89
CA VAL A 227 38.32 -15.34 28.53
C VAL A 227 39.70 -14.86 28.09
N ALA A 228 40.76 -15.17 28.87
CA ALA A 228 42.13 -14.78 28.53
C ALA A 228 42.61 -15.39 27.19
N GLU A 229 42.23 -16.64 26.89
CA GLU A 229 42.47 -17.25 25.56
C GLU A 229 41.83 -16.43 24.43
N LEU A 230 40.55 -16.08 24.56
CA LEU A 230 39.80 -15.33 23.56
C LEU A 230 40.34 -13.90 23.37
N GLU A 231 40.71 -13.22 24.46
CA GLU A 231 41.38 -11.91 24.41
C GLU A 231 42.74 -12.00 23.71
N SER A 232 43.50 -13.09 23.93
CA SER A 232 44.77 -13.31 23.22
C SER A 232 44.57 -13.56 21.72
N GLN A 233 43.53 -14.31 21.31
CA GLN A 233 43.17 -14.48 19.90
C GLN A 233 42.79 -13.14 19.26
N GLY A 234 41.94 -12.34 19.92
CA GLY A 234 41.41 -11.09 19.39
C GLY A 234 42.44 -9.99 19.12
N THR A 235 43.67 -10.12 19.62
CA THR A 235 44.79 -9.21 19.30
C THR A 235 45.58 -9.59 18.05
N HIS A 236 45.27 -10.74 17.42
CA HIS A 236 46.09 -11.32 16.35
C HIS A 236 45.38 -11.52 15.00
N ASP A 237 44.09 -11.18 14.89
CA ASP A 237 43.26 -11.32 13.68
C ASP A 237 43.55 -10.26 12.61
N SER A 238 44.64 -10.43 11.86
CA SER A 238 44.93 -9.65 10.64
C SER A 238 43.84 -9.77 9.57
N SER A 239 43.07 -10.86 9.58
CA SER A 239 41.88 -11.04 8.76
C SER A 239 40.77 -10.01 9.06
N SER A 240 40.66 -9.56 10.31
CA SER A 240 39.65 -8.58 10.73
C SER A 240 39.98 -7.18 10.23
N GLU A 241 41.27 -6.78 10.31
CA GLU A 241 41.76 -5.52 9.73
C GLU A 241 41.63 -5.52 8.20
N ASN A 242 42.02 -6.61 7.51
CA ASN A 242 41.85 -6.73 6.06
C ASN A 242 40.37 -6.58 5.63
N ASN A 243 39.45 -7.31 6.27
CA ASN A 243 38.01 -7.22 5.97
C ASN A 243 37.46 -5.80 6.18
N LYS A 244 37.98 -5.09 7.20
CA LYS A 244 37.61 -3.70 7.53
C LYS A 244 38.17 -2.70 6.51
N GLU A 245 39.35 -2.95 5.95
CA GLU A 245 39.95 -2.12 4.89
C GLU A 245 39.26 -2.36 3.53
N GLU A 246 38.90 -3.60 3.20
CA GLU A 246 38.05 -3.94 2.05
C GLU A 246 36.65 -3.30 2.15
N LEU A 247 36.05 -3.29 3.35
CA LEU A 247 34.80 -2.58 3.63
C LEU A 247 34.95 -1.05 3.49
N SER A 248 36.13 -0.49 3.83
CA SER A 248 36.40 0.93 3.64
C SER A 248 36.56 1.31 2.17
N GLN A 249 37.25 0.49 1.37
CA GLN A 249 37.40 0.72 -0.07
C GLN A 249 36.06 0.60 -0.80
N THR A 250 35.26 -0.43 -0.49
CA THR A 250 33.93 -0.58 -1.08
C THR A 250 32.95 0.53 -0.65
N LEU A 251 33.12 1.12 0.54
CA LEU A 251 32.38 2.32 0.93
C LEU A 251 32.77 3.54 0.07
N GLU A 252 34.08 3.78 -0.13
CA GLU A 252 34.59 4.90 -0.93
C GLU A 252 34.19 4.77 -2.42
N GLU A 253 34.25 3.57 -2.99
CA GLU A 253 33.74 3.28 -4.34
C GLU A 253 32.23 3.58 -4.46
N LEU A 254 31.44 3.23 -3.45
CA LEU A 254 30.00 3.51 -3.42
C LEU A 254 29.70 5.01 -3.25
N GLU A 255 30.47 5.74 -2.44
CA GLU A 255 30.33 7.20 -2.32
C GLU A 255 30.67 7.92 -3.63
N LEU A 256 31.75 7.51 -4.32
CA LEU A 256 32.10 8.02 -5.64
C LEU A 256 31.02 7.71 -6.68
N LEU A 257 30.45 6.50 -6.65
CA LEU A 257 29.36 6.10 -7.55
C LEU A 257 28.06 6.88 -7.27
N ILE A 258 27.71 7.12 -6.00
CA ILE A 258 26.57 7.96 -5.60
C ILE A 258 26.76 9.39 -6.11
N LYS A 259 27.94 9.98 -5.88
CA LYS A 259 28.27 11.33 -6.36
C LYS A 259 28.14 11.45 -7.88
N ALA A 260 28.70 10.50 -8.63
CA ALA A 260 28.57 10.47 -10.08
C ALA A 260 27.10 10.34 -10.55
N LYS A 261 26.25 9.62 -9.79
CA LYS A 261 24.82 9.52 -10.06
C LYS A 261 24.06 10.81 -9.73
N ASP A 262 24.44 11.53 -8.67
CA ASP A 262 23.85 12.84 -8.36
C ASP A 262 24.22 13.90 -9.41
N GLU A 263 25.46 13.88 -9.92
CA GLU A 263 25.91 14.73 -11.04
C GLU A 263 25.12 14.40 -12.34
N GLU A 264 24.93 13.12 -12.66
CA GLU A 264 24.06 12.68 -13.77
C GLU A 264 22.61 13.14 -13.58
N ILE A 265 22.07 13.06 -12.35
CA ILE A 265 20.72 13.54 -12.02
C ILE A 265 20.60 15.06 -12.17
N GLN A 266 21.63 15.85 -11.83
CA GLN A 266 21.63 17.29 -12.08
C GLN A 266 21.66 17.61 -13.59
N MET A 267 22.50 16.93 -14.37
CA MET A 267 22.56 17.03 -15.83
C MET A 267 21.22 16.69 -16.50
N LEU A 268 20.54 15.65 -16.04
CA LEU A 268 19.22 15.27 -16.53
C LEU A 268 18.12 16.26 -16.11
N LYS A 269 18.24 16.90 -14.94
CA LYS A 269 17.32 17.97 -14.50
C LYS A 269 17.46 19.24 -15.36
N SER A 270 18.69 19.71 -15.63
CA SER A 270 18.92 20.88 -16.48
C SER A 270 18.50 20.63 -17.92
N GLN A 271 18.82 19.45 -18.49
CA GLN A 271 18.32 19.05 -19.81
C GLN A 271 16.78 18.95 -19.86
N LYS A 272 16.12 18.52 -18.79
CA LYS A 272 14.65 18.53 -18.70
C LYS A 272 14.09 19.96 -18.68
N CYS A 273 14.79 20.92 -18.07
CA CYS A 273 14.38 22.33 -18.04
C CYS A 273 14.43 22.96 -19.45
N GLY A 274 15.59 22.92 -20.10
CA GLY A 274 15.75 23.44 -21.48
C GLY A 274 14.84 22.75 -22.51
N ARG A 275 14.46 21.49 -22.27
CA ARG A 275 13.43 20.81 -23.08
C ARG A 275 12.04 21.41 -22.90
N TRP A 276 11.64 21.82 -21.69
CA TRP A 276 10.35 22.48 -21.47
C TRP A 276 10.33 23.89 -22.05
N GLU A 277 11.44 24.62 -21.96
CA GLU A 277 11.61 25.95 -22.59
C GLU A 277 11.41 25.84 -24.11
N ALA A 278 12.15 24.93 -24.77
CA ALA A 278 12.00 24.68 -26.21
C ALA A 278 10.63 24.10 -26.62
N GLU A 279 9.96 23.35 -25.75
CA GLU A 279 8.59 22.88 -25.98
C GLU A 279 7.60 24.06 -25.97
N GLY A 280 7.78 25.02 -25.06
CA GLY A 280 6.99 26.25 -24.97
C GLY A 280 7.22 27.20 -26.15
N GLU A 281 8.47 27.40 -26.59
CA GLU A 281 8.77 28.14 -27.82
C GLU A 281 8.12 27.49 -29.06
N ARG A 282 8.07 26.16 -29.12
CA ARG A 282 7.38 25.43 -30.19
C ARG A 282 5.85 25.59 -30.12
N GLU A 283 5.27 25.68 -28.92
CA GLU A 283 3.84 25.90 -28.75
C GLU A 283 3.45 27.35 -29.09
N GLU A 284 4.24 28.35 -28.69
CA GLU A 284 4.02 29.75 -29.05
C GLU A 284 4.15 29.99 -30.57
N THR A 285 5.14 29.36 -31.22
CA THR A 285 5.29 29.44 -32.68
C THR A 285 4.18 28.72 -33.43
N LEU A 286 3.66 27.59 -32.91
CA LEU A 286 2.49 26.91 -33.47
C LEU A 286 1.21 27.75 -33.33
N GLN A 287 1.02 28.42 -32.18
CA GLN A 287 -0.12 29.32 -31.98
C GLN A 287 -0.07 30.52 -32.94
N LYS A 288 1.11 31.13 -33.11
CA LYS A 288 1.33 32.21 -34.10
C LYS A 288 1.07 31.75 -35.54
N LEU A 289 1.41 30.50 -35.87
CA LEU A 289 1.10 29.92 -37.19
C LEU A 289 -0.42 29.84 -37.41
N GLN A 290 -1.17 29.26 -36.47
CA GLN A 290 -2.63 29.15 -36.57
C GLN A 290 -3.32 30.52 -36.65
N GLU A 291 -2.81 31.51 -35.92
CA GLU A 291 -3.27 32.91 -36.00
C GLU A 291 -3.01 33.58 -37.36
N LEU A 292 -1.96 33.17 -38.08
CA LEU A 292 -1.66 33.65 -39.43
C LEU A 292 -2.48 32.89 -40.48
N GLU A 293 -2.64 31.58 -40.34
CA GLU A 293 -3.51 30.75 -41.19
C GLU A 293 -4.96 31.24 -41.15
N ALA A 294 -5.49 31.52 -39.95
CA ALA A 294 -6.84 32.06 -39.77
C ALA A 294 -7.01 33.47 -40.37
N ARG A 295 -6.01 34.36 -40.22
CA ARG A 295 -6.03 35.68 -40.87
C ARG A 295 -5.93 35.57 -42.39
N ASN A 296 -5.16 34.60 -42.91
CA ASN A 296 -5.02 34.40 -44.35
C ASN A 296 -6.32 33.90 -44.99
N ALA A 297 -7.01 32.94 -44.37
CA ALA A 297 -8.32 32.47 -44.83
C ALA A 297 -9.39 33.59 -44.85
N GLU A 298 -9.41 34.47 -43.83
CA GLU A 298 -10.27 35.66 -43.80
C GLU A 298 -9.93 36.65 -44.93
N LEU A 299 -8.64 36.83 -45.25
CA LEU A 299 -8.21 37.68 -46.37
C LEU A 299 -8.57 37.08 -47.74
N GLU A 300 -8.42 35.77 -47.92
CA GLU A 300 -8.83 35.03 -49.12
C GLU A 300 -10.35 35.12 -49.33
N GLN A 301 -11.16 34.98 -48.27
CA GLN A 301 -12.61 35.17 -48.33
C GLN A 301 -12.99 36.61 -48.71
N ARG A 302 -12.30 37.62 -48.17
CA ARG A 302 -12.52 39.04 -48.55
C ARG A 302 -12.12 39.33 -49.99
N LEU A 303 -11.03 38.72 -50.47
CA LEU A 303 -10.58 38.85 -51.86
C LEU A 303 -11.65 38.28 -52.81
N HIS A 304 -12.12 37.04 -52.57
CA HIS A 304 -13.17 36.42 -53.37
C HIS A 304 -14.47 37.26 -53.40
N LEU A 305 -14.87 37.85 -52.27
CA LEU A 305 -16.05 38.74 -52.22
C LEU A 305 -15.83 40.01 -53.05
N ALA A 306 -14.65 40.62 -52.99
CA ALA A 306 -14.31 41.79 -53.80
C ALA A 306 -14.22 41.46 -55.30
N GLU A 307 -13.66 40.31 -55.66
CA GLU A 307 -13.60 39.80 -57.04
C GLU A 307 -15.01 39.53 -57.60
N GLN A 308 -15.91 38.94 -56.81
CA GLN A 308 -17.31 38.76 -57.20
C GLN A 308 -18.00 40.11 -57.44
N THR A 309 -17.89 41.07 -56.51
CA THR A 309 -18.49 42.41 -56.68
C THR A 309 -17.90 43.16 -57.89
N LEU A 310 -16.62 42.97 -58.20
CA LEU A 310 -16.00 43.52 -59.40
C LEU A 310 -16.55 42.87 -60.68
N ALA A 311 -16.75 41.55 -60.69
CA ALA A 311 -17.36 40.84 -61.83
C ALA A 311 -18.82 41.28 -62.07
N GLU A 312 -19.61 41.43 -61.00
CA GLU A 312 -20.99 41.91 -61.06
C GLU A 312 -21.07 43.34 -61.62
N THR A 313 -20.28 44.28 -61.09
CA THR A 313 -20.26 45.67 -61.57
C THR A 313 -19.69 45.82 -62.99
N LEU A 314 -18.80 44.92 -63.44
CA LEU A 314 -18.35 44.87 -64.83
C LEU A 314 -19.47 44.38 -65.77
N ALA A 315 -20.24 43.36 -65.38
CA ALA A 315 -21.38 42.87 -66.16
C ALA A 315 -22.51 43.91 -66.25
N GLU A 316 -22.79 44.64 -65.16
CA GLU A 316 -23.72 45.79 -65.18
C GLU A 316 -23.23 46.91 -66.12
N ARG A 317 -21.94 47.21 -66.09
CA ARG A 317 -21.32 48.21 -66.99
C ARG A 317 -21.39 47.78 -68.46
N GLU A 318 -21.17 46.51 -68.77
CA GLU A 318 -21.31 45.97 -70.12
C GLU A 318 -22.77 46.05 -70.59
N LYS A 319 -23.73 45.67 -69.74
CA LYS A 319 -25.17 45.82 -70.03
C LYS A 319 -25.55 47.27 -70.32
N MET A 320 -25.14 48.22 -69.48
CA MET A 320 -25.38 49.65 -69.71
C MET A 320 -24.72 50.15 -71.00
N HIS A 321 -23.50 49.68 -71.32
CA HIS A 321 -22.84 50.02 -72.57
C HIS A 321 -23.63 49.53 -73.80
N ASN A 322 -24.13 48.30 -73.77
CA ASN A 322 -24.97 47.72 -74.83
C ASN A 322 -26.31 48.47 -74.98
N GLU A 323 -26.94 48.89 -73.88
CA GLU A 323 -28.14 49.74 -73.90
C GLU A 323 -27.85 51.12 -74.52
N VAL A 324 -26.73 51.76 -74.17
CA VAL A 324 -26.31 53.05 -74.76
C VAL A 324 -25.99 52.92 -76.25
N THR A 325 -25.28 51.87 -76.68
CA THR A 325 -24.97 51.61 -78.10
C THR A 325 -26.25 51.46 -78.91
N LYS A 326 -27.24 50.70 -78.40
CA LYS A 326 -28.55 50.55 -79.04
C LYS A 326 -29.33 51.87 -79.15
N VAL A 327 -29.20 52.77 -78.17
CA VAL A 327 -29.81 54.12 -78.24
C VAL A 327 -29.10 54.97 -79.30
N ALA A 328 -27.77 54.87 -79.43
CA ALA A 328 -27.01 55.56 -80.48
C ALA A 328 -27.42 55.09 -81.89
N GLU A 329 -27.53 53.77 -82.11
CA GLU A 329 -28.02 53.19 -83.38
C GLU A 329 -29.41 53.74 -83.76
N ILE A 330 -30.33 53.86 -82.79
CA ILE A 330 -31.67 54.43 -83.00
C ILE A 330 -31.59 55.93 -83.33
N MET A 331 -30.67 56.67 -82.68
CA MET A 331 -30.45 58.10 -82.97
C MET A 331 -29.88 58.32 -84.38
N ASP A 332 -28.93 57.50 -84.82
CA ASP A 332 -28.34 57.62 -86.17
C ASP A 332 -29.39 57.40 -87.26
N VAL A 333 -30.27 56.39 -87.10
CA VAL A 333 -31.42 56.18 -88.00
C VAL A 333 -32.36 57.39 -88.00
N LYS A 334 -32.63 58.00 -86.84
CA LYS A 334 -33.48 59.21 -86.75
C LYS A 334 -32.83 60.45 -87.35
N ILE A 335 -31.51 60.59 -87.25
CA ILE A 335 -30.74 61.67 -87.90
C ILE A 335 -30.76 61.50 -89.43
N PHE A 336 -30.72 60.25 -89.92
CA PHE A 336 -30.88 59.94 -91.34
C PHE A 336 -32.29 60.31 -91.85
N GLU A 337 -33.36 59.82 -91.19
CA GLU A 337 -34.76 60.16 -91.53
C GLU A 337 -34.99 61.68 -91.57
N LEU A 338 -34.51 62.41 -90.55
CA LEU A 338 -34.63 63.88 -90.50
C LEU A 338 -33.83 64.58 -91.61
N SER A 339 -32.72 64.00 -92.04
CA SER A 339 -31.92 64.52 -93.15
C SER A 339 -32.59 64.31 -94.51
N GLU A 340 -33.23 63.16 -94.72
CA GLU A 340 -34.07 62.91 -95.91
C GLU A 340 -35.28 63.85 -95.95
N LEU A 341 -36.01 64.00 -94.83
CA LEU A 341 -37.13 64.93 -94.72
C LEU A 341 -36.71 66.37 -95.02
N ARG A 342 -35.57 66.83 -94.47
CA ARG A 342 -35.01 68.15 -94.77
C ARG A 342 -34.66 68.31 -96.26
N GLN A 343 -34.13 67.28 -96.91
CA GLN A 343 -33.83 67.33 -98.34
C GLN A 343 -35.09 67.31 -99.22
N GLY A 344 -36.13 66.59 -98.80
CA GLY A 344 -37.45 66.61 -99.45
C GLY A 344 -38.11 67.99 -99.37
N LEU A 345 -38.07 68.62 -98.19
CA LEU A 345 -38.57 69.99 -97.99
C LEU A 345 -37.77 71.04 -98.79
N ALA A 346 -36.45 70.89 -98.92
CA ALA A 346 -35.65 71.78 -99.76
C ALA A 346 -36.08 71.75 -101.23
N LYS A 347 -36.24 70.54 -101.80
CA LYS A 347 -36.72 70.36 -103.19
C LYS A 347 -38.11 70.97 -103.42
N LEU A 348 -38.98 70.94 -102.40
CA LEU A 348 -40.32 71.56 -102.41
C LEU A 348 -40.30 73.11 -102.31
N VAL A 349 -39.16 73.71 -101.94
CA VAL A 349 -38.95 75.17 -101.90
C VAL A 349 -38.19 75.67 -103.13
N GLU A 350 -37.46 74.77 -103.81
CA GLU A 350 -36.82 75.00 -105.12
C GLU A 350 -37.77 74.77 -106.32
N SER A 351 -39.04 74.42 -106.07
CA SER A 351 -40.10 74.15 -107.07
C SER A 351 -41.18 75.23 -107.09
#